data_AF-A0A7C7PM73-F1
#
_entry.id   AF-A0A7C7PM73-F1
#
_cell.length_a   1.000
_cell.length_b   1.000
_cell.length_c   1.000
_cell.angle_alpha   90.00
_cell.angle_beta   90.00
_cell.angle_gamma   90.00
#
_symmetry.space_group_name_H-M   'P 1'
#
loop_
_entity.id
_entity.type
_entity.pdbx_description
1 polymer ?
#
loop_
_entity_poly.entity_id
_entity_poly.type
_entity_poly.pdbx_seq_one_letter_code
_entity_poly.pdbx_strand_id
1 'polypeptide(L)'
;RVLAEVLPHEKAEEVKKLQMEGKKVGFVGDGINDAPALAQADVGIAIGSGTDVAIEAGKIVLVKDDLRDVVNAIYLSKKTMSKIKQNLLWAFGYNAAAIPIAAGALYPSTGFIVSPELAALLMALSSVSVTLNSLTLRWVKLQR
;
A
#
# COMPACT_ATOMS: atom_id res chain seq x y z
N ARG A 1 -0.49 8.09 -25.43
CA ARG A 1 -0.75 7.31 -26.66
C ARG A 1 -2.18 6.80 -26.55
N VAL A 2 -2.95 6.83 -27.62
CA VAL A 2 -4.29 6.23 -27.68
C VAL A 2 -4.19 5.07 -28.66
N LEU A 3 -4.69 3.91 -28.26
CA LEU A 3 -4.73 2.71 -29.08
C LEU A 3 -6.20 2.32 -29.23
N ALA A 4 -6.62 2.07 -30.47
CA ALA A 4 -7.99 1.70 -30.81
C ALA A 4 -7.96 0.39 -31.62
N GLU A 5 -9.10 -0.29 -31.70
CA GLU A 5 -9.28 -1.55 -32.47
C GLU A 5 -8.40 -2.72 -31.99
N VAL A 6 -8.02 -2.71 -30.71
CA VAL A 6 -7.18 -3.74 -30.10
C VAL A 6 -8.04 -4.93 -29.66
N LEU A 7 -7.68 -6.14 -30.09
CA LEU A 7 -8.35 -7.37 -29.66
C LEU A 7 -8.06 -7.65 -28.17
N PRO A 8 -8.93 -8.39 -27.45
CA PRO A 8 -8.74 -8.69 -26.02
C PRO A 8 -7.36 -9.24 -25.65
N HIS A 9 -6.80 -10.14 -26.47
CA HIS A 9 -5.47 -10.73 -26.24
C HIS A 9 -4.33 -9.72 -26.46
N GLU A 10 -4.50 -8.79 -27.40
CA GLU A 10 -3.53 -7.74 -27.70
C GLU A 10 -3.49 -6.67 -26.60
N LYS A 11 -4.59 -6.46 -25.86
CA LYS A 11 -4.60 -5.55 -24.70
C LYS A 11 -3.57 -5.96 -23.64
N ALA A 12 -3.48 -7.25 -23.34
CA ALA A 12 -2.50 -7.76 -22.38
C ALA A 12 -1.07 -7.60 -22.91
N GLU A 13 -0.84 -7.86 -24.21
CA GLU A 13 0.47 -7.62 -24.83
C GLU A 13 0.90 -6.16 -24.74
N GLU A 14 -0.02 -5.22 -24.93
CA GLU A 14 0.27 -3.80 -24.83
C GLU A 14 0.61 -3.38 -23.40
N VAL A 15 -0.13 -3.90 -22.40
CA VAL A 15 0.22 -3.70 -20.99
C VAL A 15 1.63 -4.20 -20.72
N LYS A 16 1.99 -5.39 -21.24
CA LYS A 16 3.33 -5.95 -21.12
C LYS A 16 4.38 -5.07 -21.80
N LYS A 17 4.11 -4.50 -22.99
CA LYS A 17 5.02 -3.56 -23.66
C LYS A 17 5.28 -2.32 -22.81
N LEU A 18 4.24 -1.73 -22.23
CA LEU A 18 4.38 -0.58 -21.33
C LEU A 18 5.19 -0.93 -20.07
N GLN A 19 5.02 -2.15 -19.53
CA GLN A 19 5.84 -2.64 -18.41
C GLN A 19 7.31 -2.86 -18.81
N MET A 20 7.57 -3.36 -20.02
CA MET A 20 8.93 -3.52 -20.56
C MET A 20 9.63 -2.17 -20.79
N GLU A 21 8.87 -1.09 -21.06
CA GLU A 21 9.38 0.29 -21.04
C GLU A 21 9.72 0.79 -19.62
N GLY A 22 9.59 -0.05 -18.58
CA GLY A 22 9.89 0.28 -17.18
C GLY A 22 8.77 1.01 -16.44
N LYS A 23 7.58 1.14 -17.04
CA LYS A 23 6.44 1.82 -16.40
C LYS A 23 5.69 0.89 -15.46
N LYS A 24 5.09 1.48 -14.42
CA LYS A 24 4.10 0.82 -13.57
C LYS A 24 2.72 1.05 -14.15
N VAL A 25 2.04 -0.03 -14.52
CA VAL A 25 0.79 0.04 -15.30
C VAL A 25 -0.40 -0.30 -14.42
N GLY A 26 -1.33 0.65 -14.29
CA GLY A 26 -2.67 0.39 -13.81
C GLY A 26 -3.60 0.19 -14.99
N PHE A 27 -4.33 -0.92 -15.05
CA PHE A 27 -5.34 -1.18 -16.08
C PHE A 27 -6.73 -1.13 -15.45
N VAL A 28 -7.67 -0.44 -16.11
CA VAL A 28 -9.05 -0.31 -15.62
C VAL A 28 -9.99 -0.86 -16.70
N GLY A 29 -10.87 -1.78 -16.34
CA GLY A 29 -11.79 -2.44 -17.28
C GLY A 29 -12.98 -3.08 -16.59
N ASP A 30 -13.89 -3.67 -17.37
CA ASP A 30 -15.11 -4.33 -16.88
C ASP A 30 -14.86 -5.78 -16.41
N GLY A 31 -13.71 -6.35 -16.78
CA GLY A 31 -13.28 -7.70 -16.42
C GLY A 31 -13.95 -8.85 -17.18
N ILE A 32 -14.84 -8.57 -18.14
CA ILE A 32 -15.41 -9.61 -19.02
C ILE A 32 -14.45 -9.87 -20.18
N ASN A 33 -14.11 -8.82 -20.93
CA ASN A 33 -13.20 -8.91 -22.08
C ASN A 33 -11.77 -8.48 -21.73
N ASP A 34 -11.60 -7.91 -20.54
CA ASP A 34 -10.36 -7.28 -20.10
C ASP A 34 -9.60 -8.10 -19.06
N ALA A 35 -10.09 -9.27 -18.67
CA ALA A 35 -9.48 -10.13 -17.64
C ALA A 35 -7.98 -10.40 -17.88
N PRO A 36 -7.52 -10.76 -19.10
CA PRO A 36 -6.08 -10.96 -19.35
C PRO A 36 -5.25 -9.68 -19.13
N ALA A 37 -5.80 -8.52 -19.49
CA ALA A 37 -5.11 -7.24 -19.35
C ALA A 37 -5.10 -6.77 -17.88
N LEU A 38 -6.19 -7.00 -17.14
CA LEU A 38 -6.29 -6.77 -15.69
C LEU A 38 -5.26 -7.60 -14.92
N ALA A 39 -5.11 -8.88 -15.28
CA ALA A 39 -4.15 -9.78 -14.66
C ALA A 39 -2.69 -9.42 -15.00
N GLN A 40 -2.42 -8.98 -16.23
CA GLN A 40 -1.08 -8.59 -16.67
C GLN A 40 -0.61 -7.27 -16.03
N ALA A 41 -1.53 -6.37 -15.67
CA ALA A 41 -1.21 -5.08 -15.09
C ALA A 41 -0.54 -5.18 -13.69
N ASP A 42 0.29 -4.21 -13.33
CA ASP A 42 0.81 -4.11 -11.96
C ASP A 42 -0.35 -3.95 -10.98
N VAL A 43 -1.38 -3.18 -11.37
CA VAL A 43 -2.64 -3.04 -10.65
C VAL A 43 -3.82 -3.09 -11.63
N GLY A 44 -4.52 -4.22 -11.67
CA GLY A 44 -5.81 -4.33 -12.36
C GLY A 44 -6.95 -3.83 -11.48
N ILE A 45 -7.78 -2.92 -12.02
CA ILE A 45 -8.94 -2.32 -11.35
C ILE A 45 -10.19 -2.65 -12.17
N ALA A 46 -11.04 -3.51 -11.61
CA ALA A 46 -12.33 -3.85 -12.23
C ALA A 46 -13.40 -2.81 -11.85
N ILE A 47 -14.24 -2.40 -12.80
CA ILE A 47 -15.38 -1.49 -12.56
C ILE A 47 -16.68 -2.29 -12.55
N GLY A 48 -17.54 -2.00 -11.57
CA GLY A 48 -18.91 -2.47 -11.52
C GLY A 48 -19.06 -3.84 -10.86
N SER A 49 -20.31 -4.27 -10.65
CA SER A 49 -20.67 -5.58 -10.09
C SER A 49 -20.49 -6.74 -11.09
N GLY A 50 -19.70 -6.53 -12.14
CA GLY A 50 -19.83 -7.23 -13.41
C GLY A 50 -19.01 -8.50 -13.48
N THR A 51 -19.63 -9.63 -13.15
CA THR A 51 -19.17 -11.03 -13.36
C THR A 51 -18.05 -11.53 -12.43
N ASP A 52 -18.18 -12.79 -11.98
CA ASP A 52 -17.21 -13.45 -11.09
C ASP A 52 -15.77 -13.40 -11.63
N VAL A 53 -15.64 -13.40 -12.96
CA VAL A 53 -14.36 -13.30 -13.68
C VAL A 53 -13.64 -11.98 -13.40
N ALA A 54 -14.36 -10.87 -13.31
CA ALA A 54 -13.78 -9.56 -13.01
C ALA A 54 -13.29 -9.46 -11.55
N ILE A 55 -14.02 -10.10 -10.64
CA ILE A 55 -13.66 -10.20 -9.22
C ILE A 55 -12.41 -11.05 -9.02
N GLU A 56 -12.26 -12.13 -9.78
CA GLU A 56 -11.07 -13.00 -9.70
C GLU A 56 -9.83 -12.43 -10.40
N ALA A 57 -10.01 -11.67 -11.48
CA ALA A 57 -8.89 -11.14 -12.27
C ALA A 57 -8.32 -9.81 -11.74
N GLY A 58 -9.12 -8.98 -11.08
CA GLY A 58 -8.73 -7.66 -10.58
C GLY A 58 -8.11 -7.67 -9.17
N LYS A 59 -7.14 -6.79 -8.91
CA LYS A 59 -6.61 -6.55 -7.55
C LYS A 59 -7.46 -5.59 -6.73
N ILE A 60 -8.23 -4.74 -7.42
CA ILE A 60 -9.16 -3.78 -6.85
C ILE A 60 -10.47 -3.90 -7.61
N VAL A 61 -11.59 -3.99 -6.91
CA VAL A 61 -12.93 -4.01 -7.50
C VAL A 61 -13.70 -2.78 -7.03
N LEU A 62 -14.16 -1.96 -7.97
CA LEU A 62 -15.01 -0.81 -7.67
C LEU A 62 -16.46 -1.28 -7.64
N VAL A 63 -17.07 -1.22 -6.47
CA VAL A 63 -18.46 -1.65 -6.27
C VAL A 63 -19.46 -0.73 -7.00
N LYS A 64 -19.08 0.52 -7.23
CA LYS A 64 -19.90 1.52 -7.94
C LYS A 64 -19.33 1.74 -9.33
N ASP A 65 -20.20 2.06 -10.28
CA ASP A 65 -19.82 2.46 -11.64
C ASP A 65 -19.31 3.92 -11.70
N ASP A 66 -18.47 4.32 -10.74
CA ASP A 66 -17.89 5.66 -10.67
C ASP A 66 -16.37 5.62 -10.86
N LEU A 67 -15.90 6.10 -12.00
CA LEU A 67 -14.47 6.18 -12.33
C LEU A 67 -13.66 7.05 -11.35
N ARG A 68 -14.31 7.98 -10.62
CA ARG A 68 -13.65 8.76 -9.56
C ARG A 68 -13.12 7.88 -8.44
N ASP A 69 -13.70 6.69 -8.25
CA ASP A 69 -13.22 5.75 -7.23
C ASP A 69 -11.84 5.17 -7.56
N VAL A 70 -11.42 5.15 -8.84
CA VAL A 70 -10.03 4.87 -9.22
C VAL A 70 -9.08 5.90 -8.61
N VAL A 71 -9.43 7.18 -8.72
CA VAL A 71 -8.63 8.29 -8.17
C VAL A 71 -8.59 8.20 -6.65
N ASN A 72 -9.72 7.90 -6.01
CA ASN A 72 -9.80 7.69 -4.57
C ASN A 72 -8.95 6.51 -4.10
N ALA A 73 -8.94 5.39 -4.82
CA ALA A 73 -8.12 4.24 -4.50
C ALA A 73 -6.61 4.58 -4.55
N ILE A 74 -6.18 5.29 -5.59
CA ILE A 74 -4.79 5.75 -5.73
C ILE A 74 -4.44 6.75 -4.62
N TYR A 75 -5.33 7.69 -4.33
CA TYR A 75 -5.12 8.69 -3.27
C TYR A 75 -5.01 8.06 -1.89
N LEU A 76 -5.91 7.13 -1.57
CA LEU A 76 -5.89 6.37 -0.33
C LEU A 76 -4.60 5.56 -0.21
N SER A 77 -4.20 4.85 -1.27
CA SER A 77 -2.94 4.10 -1.32
C SER A 77 -1.73 4.97 -0.98
N LYS A 78 -1.63 6.18 -1.54
CA LYS A 78 -0.55 7.14 -1.21
C LYS A 78 -0.57 7.54 0.27
N LYS A 79 -1.76 7.80 0.85
CA LYS A 79 -1.89 8.15 2.27
C LYS A 79 -1.53 6.97 3.18
N THR A 80 -1.96 5.77 2.86
CA THR A 80 -1.58 4.54 3.56
C THR A 80 -0.08 4.32 3.52
N MET A 81 0.55 4.47 2.35
CA MET A 81 1.99 4.31 2.21
C MET A 81 2.77 5.35 3.02
N SER A 82 2.28 6.59 3.09
CA SER A 82 2.86 7.61 3.98
C SER A 82 2.79 7.20 5.46
N LYS A 83 1.69 6.59 5.90
CA LYS A 83 1.55 6.11 7.28
C LYS A 83 2.46 4.91 7.58
N ILE A 84 2.57 3.98 6.63
CA ILE A 84 3.51 2.86 6.73
C ILE A 84 4.95 3.37 6.89
N LYS A 85 5.38 4.33 6.05
CA LYS A 85 6.72 4.93 6.16
C LYS A 85 6.96 5.62 7.50
N GLN A 86 5.97 6.35 8.02
CA GLN A 86 6.06 6.96 9.36
C GLN A 86 6.22 5.89 10.45
N ASN A 87 5.40 4.84 10.42
CA ASN A 87 5.45 3.75 11.40
C ASN A 87 6.79 3.01 11.35
N LEU A 88 7.32 2.76 10.14
CA LEU A 88 8.64 2.16 9.97
C LEU A 88 9.75 3.08 10.49
N LEU A 89 9.68 4.38 10.21
CA LEU A 89 10.66 5.34 10.73
C LEU A 89 10.69 5.33 12.26
N TRP A 90 9.53 5.30 12.91
CA TRP A 90 9.45 5.15 14.37
C TRP A 90 10.04 3.82 14.84
N ALA A 91 9.62 2.71 14.25
CA ALA A 91 10.10 1.38 14.64
C ALA A 91 11.63 1.25 14.52
N PHE A 92 12.20 1.69 13.39
CA PHE A 92 13.64 1.69 13.20
C PHE A 92 14.35 2.71 14.10
N GLY A 93 13.78 3.90 14.30
CA GLY A 93 14.35 4.92 15.18
C GLY A 93 14.47 4.44 16.63
N TYR A 94 13.41 3.81 17.17
CA TYR A 94 13.45 3.23 18.50
C TYR A 94 14.46 2.10 18.62
N ASN A 95 14.48 1.16 17.67
CA ASN A 95 15.42 0.04 17.72
C ASN A 95 16.88 0.51 17.57
N ALA A 96 17.14 1.47 16.67
CA ALA A 96 18.47 2.03 16.48
C ALA A 96 19.01 2.74 17.73
N ALA A 97 18.14 3.36 18.53
CA ALA A 97 18.52 3.96 19.81
C ALA A 97 18.60 2.93 20.95
N ALA A 98 17.63 2.02 21.03
CA ALA A 98 17.50 1.06 22.13
C ALA A 98 18.62 0.01 22.13
N ILE A 99 19.08 -0.45 20.96
CA ILE A 99 20.12 -1.48 20.86
C ILE A 99 21.46 -0.99 21.47
N PRO A 100 22.03 0.17 21.09
CA PRO A 100 23.24 0.70 21.73
C PRO A 100 23.06 0.94 23.23
N ILE A 101 21.90 1.46 23.65
CA ILE A 101 21.63 1.72 25.07
C ILE A 101 21.60 0.40 25.86
N ALA A 102 20.92 -0.63 25.35
CA ALA A 102 20.89 -1.96 25.96
C ALA A 102 22.26 -2.66 25.93
N ALA A 103 23.08 -2.39 24.91
CA ALA A 103 24.46 -2.86 24.81
C ALA A 103 25.42 -2.11 25.77
N GLY A 104 24.93 -1.15 26.56
CA GLY A 104 25.70 -0.48 27.59
C GLY A 104 26.34 0.84 27.16
N ALA A 105 25.92 1.46 26.05
CA ALA A 105 26.47 2.74 25.61
C ALA A 105 26.33 3.86 26.66
N LEU A 106 25.30 3.81 27.52
CA LEU A 106 25.09 4.76 28.62
C LEU A 106 25.68 4.32 29.97
N TYR A 107 26.15 3.08 30.06
CA TYR A 107 26.62 2.50 31.33
C TYR A 107 27.84 3.23 31.91
N PRO A 108 28.89 3.61 31.14
CA PRO A 108 30.09 4.24 31.70
C PRO A 108 29.84 5.61 32.35
N SER A 109 28.85 6.36 31.87
CA SER A 109 28.57 7.73 32.32
C SER A 109 27.42 7.84 33.31
N THR A 110 26.45 6.91 33.27
CA THR A 110 25.22 6.98 34.07
C THR A 110 24.96 5.77 34.95
N GLY A 111 25.71 4.67 34.77
CA GLY A 111 25.45 3.38 35.42
C GLY A 111 24.13 2.73 34.99
N PHE A 112 23.44 3.29 33.99
CA PHE A 112 22.12 2.86 33.56
C PHE A 112 22.19 1.68 32.59
N ILE A 113 21.39 0.65 32.88
CA ILE A 113 21.11 -0.48 31.99
C ILE A 113 19.60 -0.55 31.81
N VAL A 114 19.16 -0.82 30.59
CA VAL A 114 17.73 -1.00 30.29
C VAL A 114 17.25 -2.27 30.98
N SER A 115 16.35 -2.12 31.95
CA SER A 115 15.73 -3.27 32.59
C SER A 115 14.69 -3.93 31.67
N PRO A 116 14.45 -5.24 31.81
CA PRO A 116 13.43 -5.95 31.01
C PRO A 116 12.03 -5.32 31.11
N GLU A 117 11.65 -4.78 32.27
CA GLU A 117 10.36 -4.14 32.50
C GLU A 117 10.24 -2.83 31.71
N LEU A 118 11.30 -2.02 31.70
CA LEU A 118 11.33 -0.78 30.93
C LEU A 118 11.30 -1.07 29.42
N ALA A 119 12.04 -2.09 28.97
CA ALA A 119 11.99 -2.53 27.58
C ALA A 119 10.57 -2.97 27.19
N ALA A 120 9.90 -3.76 28.03
CA ALA A 120 8.53 -4.20 27.79
C ALA A 120 7.54 -3.01 27.73
N LEU A 121 7.67 -2.04 28.63
CA LEU A 121 6.87 -0.82 28.62
C LEU A 121 7.06 -0.02 27.32
N LEU A 122 8.31 0.19 26.91
CA LEU A 122 8.63 0.92 25.67
C LEU A 122 8.09 0.20 24.43
N MET A 123 8.17 -1.13 24.39
CA MET A 123 7.59 -1.93 23.31
C MET A 123 6.05 -1.79 23.26
N ALA A 124 5.38 -1.80 24.42
CA ALA A 124 3.94 -1.61 24.49
C ALA A 124 3.53 -0.19 24.01
N LEU A 125 4.22 0.85 24.46
CA LEU A 125 3.99 2.23 24.03
C LEU A 125 4.22 2.43 22.53
N SER A 126 5.23 1.76 21.97
CA SER A 126 5.48 1.76 20.52
C SER A 126 4.29 1.18 19.75
N SER A 127 3.73 0.04 20.19
CA SER A 127 2.56 -0.56 19.56
C SER A 127 1.34 0.37 19.59
N VAL A 128 1.08 1.01 20.74
CA VAL A 128 -0.01 1.96 20.91
C VAL A 128 0.16 3.17 19.98
N SER A 129 1.34 3.77 19.93
CA SER A 129 1.60 4.95 19.10
C SER A 129 1.47 4.66 17.60
N VAL A 130 2.01 3.53 17.13
CA VAL A 130 1.88 3.08 15.73
C VAL A 130 0.42 2.80 15.37
N THR A 131 -0.33 2.18 16.28
CA THR A 131 -1.75 1.88 16.08
C THR A 131 -2.57 3.17 16.00
N LEU A 132 -2.36 4.10 16.93
CA LEU A 132 -3.02 5.41 16.92
C LEU A 132 -2.68 6.20 15.64
N ASN A 133 -1.41 6.20 15.22
CA ASN A 133 -1.02 6.87 13.98
C ASN A 133 -1.74 6.26 12.76
N SER A 134 -1.88 4.94 12.72
CA SER A 134 -2.57 4.23 11.65
C SER A 134 -4.08 4.55 11.63
N LEU A 135 -4.70 4.70 12.80
CA LEU A 135 -6.12 5.06 12.92
C LEU A 135 -6.45 6.45 12.36
N THR A 136 -5.49 7.38 12.33
CA THR A 136 -5.71 8.69 11.70
C THR A 136 -6.04 8.60 10.20
N LEU A 137 -5.75 7.47 9.55
CA LEU A 137 -6.13 7.23 8.16
C LEU A 137 -7.66 7.21 7.98
N ARG A 138 -8.43 6.87 9.03
CA ARG A 138 -9.91 6.91 9.01
C ARG A 138 -10.47 8.30 8.71
N TRP A 139 -9.69 9.35 8.94
CA TRP A 139 -10.14 10.74 8.79
C TRP A 139 -9.74 11.33 7.43
N VAL A 140 -9.10 10.54 6.56
CA VAL A 140 -8.80 10.94 5.19
C VAL A 140 -10.12 11.12 4.44
N LYS A 141 -10.38 12.35 4.01
CA LYS A 141 -11.51 12.66 3.13
C LYS A 141 -11.16 12.24 1.71
N LEU A 142 -11.94 11.31 1.16
CA LEU A 142 -11.90 10.94 -0.24
C LEU A 142 -12.57 12.03 -1.09
N GLN A 143 -12.11 12.20 -2.33
CA GLN A 143 -12.69 13.16 -3.25
C GLN A 143 -14.03 12.59 -3.75
N ARG A 144 -15.13 13.29 -3.44
CA ARG A 144 -16.47 12.95 -3.95
C ARG A 144 -16.64 13.49 -5.36
#